data_AF-A0A2D0IKN2-F1
#
_entry.id   AF-A0A2D0IKN2-F1
#
_cell.length_a   1.000
_cell.length_b   1.000
_cell.length_c   1.000
_cell.angle_alpha   90.00
_cell.angle_beta   90.00
_cell.angle_gamma   90.00
#
_symmetry.space_group_name_H-M   'P 1'
#
loop_
_entity.id
_entity.type
_entity.pdbx_description
1 polymer ?
#
loop_
_entity_poly.entity_id
_entity_poly.type
_entity_poly.pdbx_seq_one_letter_code
_entity_poly.pdbx_strand_id
1 'polypeptide(L)'
;MEIMRSNQVVIMYRTANQVSRVSNELAGSYMYFANAQDAMDTGLFCQKLVFDYWPSSKRFDFLDKPFVIKDSSELTPEEHWIRGTLDNC
;
A
#
# COMPACT_ATOMS: atom_id res chain seq x y z
N MET A 1 -2.68 11.41 27.18
CA MET A 1 -3.36 11.37 25.87
C MET A 1 -2.99 10.03 25.25
N GLU A 2 -3.82 9.01 25.43
CA GLU A 2 -3.63 7.72 24.76
C GLU A 2 -3.95 7.90 23.28
N ILE A 3 -2.97 7.65 22.43
CA ILE A 3 -3.21 7.54 21.00
C ILE A 3 -3.91 6.20 20.81
N MET A 4 -5.25 6.18 20.88
CA MET A 4 -6.01 4.98 20.55
C MET A 4 -5.71 4.65 19.09
N ARG A 5 -4.96 3.56 18.85
CA ARG A 5 -4.73 3.04 17.51
C ARG A 5 -6.09 2.84 16.86
N SER A 6 -6.27 3.39 15.66
CA SER A 6 -7.49 3.13 14.89
C SER A 6 -7.59 1.63 14.67
N ASN A 7 -8.79 1.04 14.82
CA ASN A 7 -9.03 -0.35 14.47
C ASN A 7 -9.02 -0.56 12.94
N GLN A 8 -8.75 0.49 12.17
CA GLN A 8 -8.72 0.45 10.72
C GLN A 8 -7.32 0.18 10.19
N VAL A 9 -7.28 -0.49 9.04
CA VAL A 9 -6.06 -0.74 8.28
C VAL A 9 -6.23 -0.25 6.85
N VAL A 10 -5.12 0.07 6.22
CA VAL A 10 -5.05 0.44 4.81
C VAL A 10 -4.36 -0.68 4.02
N ILE A 11 -4.99 -1.09 2.92
CA ILE A 11 -4.46 -2.11 2.01
C ILE A 11 -3.79 -1.41 0.83
N MET A 12 -2.52 -1.72 0.60
CA MET A 12 -1.72 -1.18 -0.51
C MET A 12 -1.09 -2.32 -1.30
N TYR A 13 -0.84 -2.06 -2.58
CA TYR A 13 -0.17 -2.99 -3.47
C TYR A 13 1.10 -2.33 -3.96
N ARG A 14 2.25 -2.86 -3.54
CA ARG A 14 3.56 -2.42 -4.02
C ARG A 14 3.74 -2.92 -5.44
N THR A 15 4.08 -2.01 -6.35
CA THR A 15 4.44 -2.34 -7.72
C THR A 15 5.95 -2.55 -7.84
N ALA A 16 6.37 -3.27 -8.88
CA ALA A 16 7.77 -3.42 -9.26
C ALA A 16 8.40 -2.05 -9.43
N ASN A 17 9.63 -1.90 -8.94
CA ASN A 17 10.40 -0.71 -9.20
C ASN A 17 10.58 -0.59 -10.72
N GLN A 18 9.97 0.43 -11.32
CA GLN A 18 10.21 0.72 -12.72
C GLN A 18 11.49 1.56 -12.80
N VAL A 19 12.48 1.07 -13.54
CA VAL A 19 13.54 1.93 -14.07
C VAL A 19 12.89 2.73 -15.18
N SER A 20 12.71 4.03 -14.99
CA SER A 20 12.24 4.91 -16.07
C SER A 20 13.12 4.67 -17.31
N ARG A 21 12.53 4.14 -18.38
CA ARG A 21 13.18 3.99 -19.69
C ARG A 21 13.25 5.31 -20.46
N VAL A 22 12.77 6.39 -19.86
CA VAL A 22 12.71 7.72 -20.47
C VAL A 22 14.00 8.43 -20.10
N SER A 23 14.81 8.79 -21.10
CA SER A 23 16.01 9.60 -20.91
C SER A 23 15.57 11.04 -20.57
N ASN A 24 15.26 11.27 -19.30
CA ASN A 24 14.95 12.59 -18.75
C ASN A 24 15.44 12.66 -17.30
N GLU A 25 15.26 13.82 -16.68
CA GLU A 25 15.69 14.11 -15.30
C GLU A 25 14.93 13.28 -14.24
N LEU A 26 13.87 12.56 -14.65
CA LEU A 26 13.11 11.60 -13.85
C LEU A 26 13.57 10.15 -14.11
N ALA A 27 14.74 9.95 -14.71
CA ALA A 27 15.36 8.63 -14.84
C ALA A 27 15.78 8.12 -13.44
N GLY A 28 14.96 7.24 -12.87
CA GLY A 28 15.18 6.65 -11.55
C GLY A 28 14.41 5.37 -11.35
N SER A 29 14.79 4.62 -10.30
CA SER A 29 14.06 3.45 -9.81
C SER A 29 13.10 3.92 -8.72
N TYR A 30 11.82 4.05 -9.06
CA TYR A 30 10.81 4.52 -8.13
C TYR A 30 9.92 3.37 -7.67
N MET A 31 9.66 3.34 -6.37
CA MET A 31 8.69 2.43 -5.77
C MET A 31 7.33 3.12 -5.73
N TYR A 32 6.34 2.54 -6.39
CA TYR A 32 4.97 3.03 -6.38
C TYR A 32 4.06 2.07 -5.60
N PHE A 33 3.00 2.64 -5.05
CA PHE A 33 1.92 1.90 -4.41
C PHE A 33 0.64 2.18 -5.18
N ALA A 34 -0.15 1.14 -5.39
CA ALA A 34 -1.39 1.15 -6.14
C ALA A 34 -2.51 0.50 -5.33
N ASN A 35 -3.76 0.76 -5.71
CA ASN A 35 -4.86 -0.10 -5.31
C ASN A 35 -4.80 -1.46 -6.03
N ALA A 36 -5.66 -2.40 -5.63
CA ALA A 36 -5.64 -3.77 -6.15
C ALA A 36 -5.83 -3.84 -7.67
N GLN A 37 -6.79 -3.09 -8.22
CA GLN A 37 -7.12 -3.16 -9.64
C GLN A 37 -5.99 -2.58 -10.48
N ASP A 38 -5.49 -1.39 -10.13
CA ASP A 38 -4.40 -0.75 -10.87
C ASP A 38 -3.09 -1.55 -10.79
N ALA A 39 -2.84 -2.24 -9.67
CA ALA A 39 -1.70 -3.14 -9.55
C ALA A 39 -1.80 -4.34 -10.50
N MET A 40 -3.01 -4.90 -10.66
CA MET A 40 -3.27 -6.01 -11.58
C MET A 40 -3.23 -5.56 -13.04
N ASP A 41 -3.81 -4.40 -13.36
CA ASP A 41 -3.91 -3.86 -14.72
C ASP A 41 -2.55 -3.48 -15.31
N THR A 42 -1.62 -3.05 -14.47
CA THR A 42 -0.26 -2.70 -14.90
C THR A 42 0.60 -3.94 -15.14
N GLY A 43 0.23 -5.11 -14.58
CA GLY A 43 1.08 -6.31 -14.57
C GLY A 43 2.36 -6.13 -13.74
N LEU A 44 2.47 -5.04 -12.98
CA LEU A 44 3.64 -4.68 -12.17
C LEU A 44 3.45 -5.05 -10.70
N PHE A 45 2.43 -5.82 -10.33
CA PHE A 45 2.19 -6.22 -8.96
C PHE A 45 3.35 -7.06 -8.38
N CYS A 46 3.89 -6.66 -7.23
CA CYS A 46 4.91 -7.43 -6.51
C CYS A 46 4.44 -7.96 -5.17
N GLN A 47 3.77 -7.13 -4.37
CA GLN A 47 3.47 -7.47 -2.98
C GLN A 47 2.24 -6.72 -2.48
N LYS A 48 1.37 -7.43 -1.76
CA LYS A 48 0.28 -6.84 -0.99
C LYS A 48 0.79 -6.46 0.41
N LEU A 49 0.40 -5.28 0.89
CA LEU A 49 0.80 -4.70 2.16
C LEU A 49 -0.43 -4.27 2.95
N VAL A 50 -0.37 -4.42 4.27
CA VAL A 50 -1.43 -4.06 5.22
C VAL A 50 -0.81 -3.20 6.31
N PHE A 51 -1.22 -1.93 6.43
CA PHE A 51 -0.69 -1.00 7.43
C PHE A 51 -1.80 -0.47 8.34
N ASP A 52 -1.44 -0.09 9.57
CA ASP A 52 -2.34 0.65 10.44
C ASP A 52 -2.76 1.98 9.79
N TYR A 53 -4.06 2.27 9.82
CA TYR A 53 -4.59 3.50 9.26
C TYR A 53 -4.45 4.67 10.25
N TRP A 54 -3.79 5.73 9.80
CA TRP A 54 -3.68 6.99 10.54
C TRP A 54 -4.50 8.07 9.81
N PRO A 55 -5.53 8.66 10.46
CA PRO A 55 -6.42 9.64 9.82
C PRO A 55 -5.71 10.88 9.27
N SER A 56 -4.58 11.26 9.88
CA SER A 56 -3.73 12.37 9.41
C SER A 56 -2.93 12.03 8.16
N SER A 57 -2.85 10.75 7.78
CA SER A 57 -2.21 10.29 6.55
C SER A 57 -3.28 9.81 5.57
N LYS A 58 -4.00 10.74 4.93
CA LYS A 58 -4.72 10.39 3.70
C LYS A 58 -3.67 9.96 2.68
N ARG A 59 -3.54 8.64 2.50
CA ARG A 59 -2.61 8.06 1.54
C ARG A 59 -3.36 7.80 0.24
N PHE A 60 -2.80 8.28 -0.85
CA PHE A 60 -3.29 8.07 -2.20
C PHE A 60 -2.25 7.27 -2.98
N ASP A 61 -2.70 6.53 -3.98
CA ASP A 61 -1.81 5.88 -4.93
C ASP A 61 -1.15 6.89 -5.89
N PHE A 62 -0.30 6.38 -6.77
CA PHE A 62 0.40 7.21 -7.77
C PHE A 62 -0.53 7.85 -8.81
N LEU A 63 -1.81 7.44 -8.87
CA LEU A 63 -2.86 8.04 -9.69
C LEU A 63 -3.80 8.95 -8.87
N ASP A 64 -3.40 9.30 -7.65
CA ASP A 64 -4.16 10.12 -6.71
C ASP A 64 -5.51 9.50 -6.31
N LYS A 65 -5.65 8.17 -6.40
CA LYS A 65 -6.84 7.44 -5.93
C LYS A 65 -6.65 7.00 -4.47
N PRO A 66 -7.71 7.04 -3.65
CA PRO A 66 -7.61 6.62 -2.26
C PRO A 66 -7.38 5.11 -2.13
N PHE A 67 -6.50 4.71 -1.22
CA PHE A 67 -6.35 3.29 -0.87
C PHE A 67 -7.59 2.74 -0.16
N VAL A 68 -7.75 1.42 -0.23
CA VAL A 68 -8.83 0.72 0.47
C VAL A 68 -8.54 0.73 1.98
N ILE A 69 -9.47 1.30 2.75
CA ILE A 69 -9.46 1.26 4.21
C ILE A 69 -10.48 0.22 4.65
N LYS A 70 -10.07 -0.70 5.52
CA LYS A 70 -10.92 -1.74 6.09
C LYS A 70 -10.88 -1.69 7.62
N ASP A 71 -11.90 -2.22 8.26
CA ASP A 71 -11.77 -2.56 9.68
C ASP A 71 -10.87 -3.80 9.84
N SER A 72 -10.08 -3.84 10.92
CA SER A 72 -9.18 -4.97 11.20
C SER A 72 -9.91 -6.30 11.34
N SER A 73 -11.20 -6.29 11.71
CA SER A 73 -12.04 -7.48 11.81
C SER A 73 -12.47 -8.05 10.44
N GLU A 74 -12.34 -7.26 9.38
CA GLU A 74 -12.70 -7.67 8.01
C GLU A 74 -11.51 -8.25 7.23
N LEU A 75 -10.34 -8.36 7.88
CA LEU A 75 -9.14 -8.89 7.24
C LEU A 75 -9.30 -10.39 6.97
N THR A 76 -8.84 -10.81 5.79
CA THR A 76 -8.71 -12.24 5.50
C THR A 76 -7.58 -12.86 6.34
N PRO A 77 -7.54 -14.20 6.52
CA PRO A 77 -6.42 -14.86 7.20
C PRO A 77 -5.05 -14.51 6.60
N GLU A 78 -4.97 -14.35 5.28
CA GLU A 78 -3.76 -13.89 4.59
C GLU A 78 -3.39 -12.44 4.95
N GLU A 79 -4.37 -11.53 4.97
CA GLU A 79 -4.14 -10.12 5.34
C GLU A 79 -3.70 -9.99 6.81
N HIS A 80 -4.25 -10.80 7.71
CA HIS A 80 -3.79 -10.90 9.09
C HIS A 80 -2.32 -11.36 9.19
N TRP A 81 -1.94 -12.36 8.41
CA TRP A 81 -0.56 -12.85 8.36
C TRP A 81 0.40 -11.77 7.82
N ILE A 82 0.04 -11.11 6.72
CA ILE A 82 0.85 -10.03 6.12
C ILE A 82 1.05 -8.89 7.13
N ARG A 83 0.00 -8.46 7.83
CA ARG A 83 0.08 -7.40 8.84
C ARG A 83 1.06 -7.78 9.96
N GLY A 84 0.93 -8.98 10.53
CA GLY A 84 1.81 -9.44 11.61
C GLY A 84 3.27 -9.64 11.19
N THR A 85 3.54 -9.78 9.89
CA THR A 85 4.91 -9.90 9.38
C THR A 85 5.60 -8.53 9.29
N LEU A 86 4.84 -7.45 9.07
CA LEU A 86 5.35 -6.07 9.07
C LEU A 86 5.64 -5.53 10.48
N ASP A 87 4.96 -6.06 11.50
CA ASP A 87 5.16 -5.68 12.91
C ASP A 87 6.47 -6.24 13.52
N ASN A 88 7.19 -7.10 12.80
CA ASN A 88 8.44 -7.75 13.25
C ASN A 88 9.71 -7.16 12.58
N CYS A 89 9.64 -5.98 11.97
CA CYS A 89 10.78 -5.26 11.39
C CYS A 89 11.21 -4.05 12.23
#